data_AF-A0A850M7E5-F1
#
_entry.id   AF-A0A850M7E5-F1
#
_cell.length_a   1.000
_cell.length_b   1.000
_cell.length_c   1.000
_cell.angle_alpha   90.00
_cell.angle_beta   90.00
_cell.angle_gamma   90.00
#
_symmetry.space_group_name_H-M   'P 1'
#
loop_
_entity.id
_entity.type
_entity.pdbx_description
1 polymer ?
#
loop_
_entity_poly.entity_id
_entity_poly.type
_entity_poly.pdbx_seq_one_letter_code
_entity_poly.pdbx_strand_id
1 'polypeptide(L)'
;MQKIFKLFKQSKIVKKFQILDFSSGQDFYYYKIKIDVIDSTILFIREYVSSTEHAYSYHWQDTKGQLIIRWVSKQLRKLNKSPEMSIKISQVN
;
A
#
# COMPACT_ATOMS: atom_id res chain seq x y z
N MET A 1 7.70 -10.00 3.91
CA MET A 1 6.23 -9.86 4.07
C MET A 1 5.73 -10.09 5.50
N GLN A 2 6.04 -11.20 6.20
CA GLN A 2 5.46 -11.50 7.53
C GLN A 2 5.69 -10.42 8.62
N LYS A 3 6.78 -9.63 8.53
CA LYS A 3 7.09 -8.57 9.48
C LYS A 3 6.02 -7.46 9.53
N ILE A 4 5.48 -7.02 8.39
CA ILE A 4 4.53 -5.89 8.35
C ILE A 4 3.22 -6.25 9.07
N PHE A 5 2.71 -7.46 8.85
CA PHE A 5 1.48 -7.91 9.51
C PHE A 5 1.69 -8.15 11.00
N LYS A 6 2.87 -8.59 11.42
CA LYS A 6 3.22 -8.69 12.83
C LYS A 6 3.18 -7.31 13.49
N LEU A 7 3.72 -6.27 12.83
CA LEU A 7 3.66 -4.89 13.32
C LEU A 7 2.22 -4.38 13.41
N PHE A 8 1.38 -4.65 12.41
CA PHE A 8 -0.03 -4.25 12.46
C PHE A 8 -0.80 -4.94 13.59
N LYS A 9 -0.56 -6.23 13.83
CA LYS A 9 -1.20 -6.97 14.93
C LYS A 9 -0.76 -6.49 16.32
N GLN A 10 0.47 -5.98 16.44
CA GLN A 10 1.03 -5.53 17.72
C GLN A 10 0.75 -4.05 18.00
N SER A 11 0.42 -3.26 16.98
CA SER A 11 0.17 -1.83 17.14
C SER A 11 -1.19 -1.56 17.77
N LYS A 12 -1.20 -0.83 18.89
CA LYS A 12 -2.43 -0.37 19.57
C LYS A 12 -3.24 0.63 18.74
N ILE A 13 -2.62 1.24 17.72
CA ILE A 13 -3.24 2.23 16.84
C ILE A 13 -4.06 1.55 15.74
N VAL A 14 -3.71 0.31 15.37
CA VAL A 14 -4.41 -0.46 14.34
C VAL A 14 -5.62 -1.14 14.97
N LYS A 15 -6.82 -0.73 14.57
CA LYS A 15 -8.07 -1.38 14.99
C LYS A 15 -8.30 -2.67 14.20
N LYS A 16 -8.10 -2.61 12.88
CA LYS A 16 -8.09 -3.78 11.99
C LYS A 16 -7.37 -3.44 10.69
N PHE A 17 -6.93 -4.46 9.97
CA PHE A 17 -6.38 -4.29 8.62
C PHE A 17 -6.96 -5.33 7.67
N GLN A 18 -7.00 -4.97 6.39
CA GLN A 18 -7.46 -5.82 5.29
C GLN A 18 -6.44 -5.74 4.16
N ILE A 19 -6.00 -6.89 3.66
CA ILE A 19 -5.24 -6.98 2.42
C ILE A 19 -6.25 -6.86 1.27
N LEU A 20 -6.15 -5.79 0.50
CA LEU A 20 -7.01 -5.53 -0.65
C LEU A 20 -6.46 -6.16 -1.92
N ASP A 21 -5.14 -6.25 -2.02
CA ASP A 21 -4.43 -6.75 -3.19
C ASP A 21 -3.04 -7.19 -2.76
N PHE A 22 -2.56 -8.29 -3.34
CA PHE A 22 -1.23 -8.80 -3.07
C PHE A 22 -0.72 -9.58 -4.26
N SER A 23 0.52 -9.31 -4.65
CA SER A 23 1.21 -10.00 -5.72
C SER A 23 2.69 -10.12 -5.35
N SER A 24 3.31 -11.23 -5.71
CA SER A 24 4.74 -11.43 -5.52
C SER A 24 5.32 -12.30 -6.63
N GLY A 25 6.57 -12.03 -6.99
CA GLY A 25 7.38 -12.90 -7.83
C GLY A 25 8.71 -13.20 -7.15
N GLN A 26 9.66 -13.71 -7.93
CA GLN A 26 10.98 -14.10 -7.42
C GLN A 26 11.73 -12.93 -6.76
N ASP A 27 11.69 -11.74 -7.38
CA ASP A 27 12.48 -10.57 -6.95
C ASP A 27 11.63 -9.35 -6.60
N PHE A 28 10.32 -9.52 -6.45
CA PHE A 28 9.44 -8.40 -6.08
C PHE A 28 8.25 -8.83 -5.23
N TYR A 29 7.71 -7.87 -4.51
CA TYR A 29 6.38 -7.96 -3.93
C TYR A 29 5.64 -6.64 -4.06
N TYR A 30 4.33 -6.76 -4.13
CA TYR A 30 3.39 -5.67 -4.14
C TYR A 30 2.27 -5.97 -3.16
N TYR A 31 1.83 -4.95 -2.42
CA TYR A 31 0.62 -5.06 -1.62
C TYR A 31 -0.17 -3.76 -1.62
N LYS A 32 -1.50 -3.92 -1.51
CA LYS A 32 -2.44 -2.86 -1.18
C LYS A 32 -3.18 -3.26 0.09
N ILE A 33 -3.10 -2.42 1.12
CA ILE A 33 -3.68 -2.69 2.43
C ILE A 33 -4.56 -1.52 2.84
N LYS A 34 -5.70 -1.84 3.43
CA LYS A 34 -6.54 -0.89 4.16
C LYS A 34 -6.32 -1.13 5.65
N ILE A 35 -6.08 -0.06 6.40
CA ILE A 35 -5.97 -0.08 7.85
C ILE A 35 -7.04 0.84 8.41
N ASP A 36 -7.91 0.30 9.26
CA ASP A 36 -8.82 1.10 10.06
C ASP A 36 -8.10 1.41 11.38
N VAL A 37 -8.01 2.71 11.69
CA VAL A 37 -7.30 3.25 12.86
C VAL A 37 -8.28 3.40 14.03
N ILE A 38 -7.79 3.40 15.26
CA ILE A 38 -8.62 3.49 16.48
C ILE A 38 -9.51 4.75 16.55
N ASP A 39 -9.10 5.85 15.94
CA ASP A 39 -9.85 7.11 15.85
C ASP A 39 -10.89 7.12 14.71
N SER A 40 -11.15 5.95 14.12
CA SER A 40 -12.06 5.72 12.99
C SER A 40 -11.59 6.29 11.65
N THR A 41 -10.39 6.87 11.56
CA THR A 41 -9.78 7.23 10.28
C THR A 41 -9.26 5.99 9.53
N ILE A 42 -8.97 6.15 8.25
CA ILE A 42 -8.59 5.03 7.37
C ILE A 42 -7.27 5.36 6.65
N LEU A 43 -6.29 4.46 6.78
CA LEU A 43 -5.03 4.52 6.06
C LEU A 43 -4.99 3.45 4.96
N PHE A 44 -4.85 3.89 3.71
CA PHE A 44 -4.54 3.03 2.58
C PHE A 44 -3.04 3.02 2.32
N ILE A 45 -2.46 1.83 2.27
CA ILE A 45 -1.06 1.60 1.96
C ILE A 45 -0.98 0.89 0.62
N ARG A 46 -0.10 1.37 -0.26
CA ARG A 46 0.33 0.67 -1.46
C ARG A 46 1.85 0.67 -1.49
N GLU A 47 2.46 -0.49 -1.60
CA GLU A 47 3.90 -0.63 -1.78
C GLU A 47 4.19 -1.63 -2.89
N TYR A 48 5.17 -1.30 -3.71
CA TYR A 48 5.87 -2.17 -4.64
C TYR A 48 7.35 -2.11 -4.28
N VAL A 49 7.96 -3.27 -4.09
CA VAL A 49 9.38 -3.40 -3.75
C VAL A 49 9.99 -4.46 -4.64
N SER A 50 11.09 -4.13 -5.28
CA SER A 50 11.96 -5.05 -6.01
C SER A 50 13.43 -4.79 -5.63
N SER A 51 14.35 -5.50 -6.27
CA SER A 51 15.79 -5.26 -6.12
C SER A 51 16.25 -3.86 -6.57
N THR A 52 15.50 -3.20 -7.47
CA THR A 52 15.89 -1.93 -8.09
C THR A 52 14.92 -0.79 -7.82
N GLU A 53 13.69 -1.09 -7.38
CA GLU A 53 12.65 -0.10 -7.20
C GLU A 53 11.94 -0.25 -5.85
N HIS A 54 11.67 0.88 -5.23
CA HIS A 54 10.79 0.98 -4.08
C HIS A 54 9.79 2.11 -4.32
N ALA A 55 8.56 1.74 -4.64
CA ALA A 55 7.48 2.66 -4.93
C ALA A 55 6.36 2.50 -3.88
N TYR A 56 6.02 3.57 -3.20
CA TYR A 56 4.98 3.56 -2.17
C TYR A 56 4.00 4.73 -2.29
N SER A 57 2.80 4.54 -1.73
CA SER A 57 1.82 5.56 -1.41
C SER A 57 1.09 5.21 -0.12
N TYR A 58 1.05 6.16 0.79
CA TYR A 58 0.25 6.12 2.01
C TYR A 58 -0.78 7.24 1.91
N HIS A 59 -2.06 6.88 1.89
CA HIS A 59 -3.18 7.81 1.77
C HIS A 59 -4.04 7.69 3.02
N TRP A 60 -4.04 8.74 3.84
CA TRP A 60 -4.79 8.78 5.09
C TRP A 60 -6.00 9.70 4.92
N GLN A 61 -7.18 9.20 5.26
CA GLN A 61 -8.44 9.92 5.14
C GLN A 61 -9.31 9.75 6.39
N ASP A 62 -10.23 10.69 6.58
CA ASP A 62 -11.26 10.60 7.61
C ASP A 62 -12.37 9.58 7.24
N THR A 63 -13.36 9.45 8.12
CA THR A 63 -14.52 8.57 7.92
C THR A 63 -15.41 8.96 6.73
N LYS A 64 -15.32 10.21 6.26
CA LYS A 64 -16.07 10.73 5.11
C LYS A 64 -15.27 10.63 3.81
N GLY A 65 -14.05 10.11 3.86
CA GLY A 65 -13.15 9.99 2.71
C GLY A 65 -12.39 11.27 2.38
N GLN A 66 -12.45 12.29 3.25
CA GLN A 66 -11.66 13.50 3.08
C GLN A 66 -10.20 13.23 3.39
N LEU A 67 -9.31 13.69 2.52
CA LEU A 67 -7.88 13.51 2.68
C LEU A 67 -7.38 14.26 3.92
N ILE A 68 -6.77 13.53 4.86
CA ILE A 68 -6.02 14.11 5.98
C ILE A 68 -4.60 14.41 5.51
N ILE A 69 -3.92 13.39 4.99
CA ILE A 69 -2.54 13.52 4.49
C ILE A 69 -2.18 12.39 3.52
N ARG A 70 -1.27 12.67 2.59
CA ARG A 70 -0.76 11.68 1.64
C ARG A 70 0.74 11.78 1.46
N TRP A 71 1.41 10.64 1.59
CA TRP A 71 2.83 10.48 1.25
C TRP A 71 2.96 9.59 0.03
N VAL A 72 3.75 10.00 -0.95
CA VAL A 72 3.92 9.24 -2.18
C VAL A 72 5.36 9.37 -2.67
N SER A 73 5.96 8.24 -3.03
CA SER A 73 7.27 8.18 -3.67
C SER A 73 7.24 8.77 -5.08
N LYS A 74 8.38 9.28 -5.56
CA LYS A 74 8.53 9.77 -6.94
C LYS A 74 8.31 8.65 -7.96
N GLN A 75 8.73 7.43 -7.62
CA GLN A 75 8.63 6.21 -8.41
C GLN A 75 7.16 5.87 -8.70
N LEU A 76 6.30 5.87 -7.68
CA LEU A 76 4.86 5.62 -7.89
C LEU A 76 4.17 6.70 -8.74
N ARG A 77 4.63 7.96 -8.66
CA ARG A 77 4.12 9.01 -9.55
C ARG A 77 4.46 8.76 -11.03
N LYS A 78 5.54 8.04 -11.33
CA LYS A 78 5.90 7.62 -12.70
C LYS A 78 5.11 6.39 -13.15
N LEU A 79 4.88 5.42 -12.26
CA LEU A 79 4.10 4.22 -12.55
C LEU A 79 2.68 4.54 -13.06
N ASN A 80 2.01 5.52 -12.44
CA ASN A 80 0.67 5.95 -12.86
C ASN A 80 0.65 6.73 -14.20
N LYS A 81 1.81 7.13 -14.73
CA LYS A 81 1.91 7.90 -15.99
C LYS A 81 2.27 7.04 -17.21
N SER A 82 2.64 5.77 -17.02
CA SER A 82 2.98 4.85 -18.12
C SER A 82 1.98 3.68 -18.18
N PRO A 83 1.17 3.57 -19.24
CA PRO A 83 0.24 2.46 -19.44
C PRO A 83 0.93 1.08 -19.42
N GLU A 84 2.14 1.00 -19.98
CA GLU A 84 2.90 -0.24 -20.13
C GLU A 84 3.37 -0.85 -18.79
N MET A 85 3.53 -0.04 -17.74
CA MET A 85 3.90 -0.54 -16.41
C MET A 85 2.70 -0.84 -15.51
N SER A 86 1.54 -0.25 -15.81
CA SER A 86 0.26 -0.64 -15.20
C SER A 86 -0.09 -2.09 -15.56
N ILE A 87 0.34 -2.53 -16.76
CA ILE A 87 0.24 -3.90 -17.25
C ILE A 87 1.10 -4.86 -16.42
N LYS A 88 2.32 -4.49 -15.98
CA LYS A 88 3.16 -5.37 -15.14
C LYS A 88 2.56 -5.70 -13.78
N ILE A 89 1.76 -4.80 -13.20
CA ILE A 89 1.05 -5.06 -11.92
C ILE A 89 -0.20 -5.91 -12.15
N SER A 90 -0.82 -5.83 -13.34
CA SER A 90 -2.05 -6.54 -13.69
C SER A 90 -1.83 -7.88 -14.40
N GLN A 91 -0.59 -8.20 -14.80
CA GLN A 91 -0.21 -9.47 -15.44
C GLN A 91 0.31 -10.54 -14.47
N VAL A 92 0.18 -10.34 -13.16
CA VAL A 92 0.47 -11.38 -12.17
C VAL A 92 -0.85 -11.97 -11.69
N ASN A 93 -1.45 -12.79 -12.54
CA ASN A 93 -2.51 -13.75 -12.22
C ASN A 93 -2.03 -15.14 -12.62
#